data_AF-A0A061NRV6-F1
#
_entry.id   AF-A0A061NRV6-F1
#
_cell.length_a   1.000
_cell.length_b   1.000
_cell.length_c   1.000
_cell.angle_alpha   90.00
_cell.angle_beta   90.00
_cell.angle_gamma   90.00
#
_symmetry.space_group_name_H-M   'P 1'
#
loop_
_entity.id
_entity.type
_entity.pdbx_description
1 polymer ?
#
loop_
_entity_poly.entity_id
_entity_poly.type
_entity_poly.pdbx_seq_one_letter_code
_entity_poly.pdbx_strand_id
1 'polypeptide(L)'
;MLTKSGAFAATTGLYTGRSPKDKFIVDEPTIHEDIDWGVVNTPVEKDVFSSLYRKVVHYLGQQEALFVTHGYAGKDKDYRLPLRVINEFAWHNLFARQLFIRPEQGETPAEEENGFTIVSALGLKQTQPKTEHVLKRSFTFHLKSALSSLAEQNMPVR
;
A
#
# COMPACT_ATOMS: atom_id res chain seq x y z
N MET A 1 -18.70 -1.36 13.82
CA MET A 1 -20.11 -1.31 14.27
C MET A 1 -21.00 -1.52 13.06
N LEU A 2 -22.19 -2.14 13.16
CA LEU A 2 -23.11 -2.23 12.03
C LEU A 2 -24.15 -1.11 12.09
N THR A 3 -24.51 -0.53 10.95
CA THR A 3 -25.63 0.41 10.84
C THR A 3 -26.95 -0.35 10.92
N LYS A 4 -28.07 0.36 11.08
CA LYS A 4 -29.43 -0.23 11.03
C LYS A 4 -29.72 -0.98 9.72
N SER A 5 -29.04 -0.61 8.63
CA SER A 5 -29.17 -1.27 7.32
C SER A 5 -28.18 -2.43 7.11
N GLY A 6 -27.39 -2.79 8.12
CA GLY A 6 -26.41 -3.88 8.06
C GLY A 6 -25.06 -3.50 7.44
N ALA A 7 -24.84 -2.22 7.10
CA ALA A 7 -23.55 -1.77 6.58
C ALA A 7 -22.50 -1.71 7.71
N PHE A 8 -21.25 -2.03 7.40
CA PHE A 8 -20.14 -1.83 8.33
C PHE A 8 -19.79 -0.35 8.44
N ALA A 9 -19.75 0.17 9.67
CA ALA A 9 -19.33 1.52 10.01
C ALA A 9 -17.97 1.51 10.73
N ALA A 10 -17.05 2.31 10.21
CA ALA A 10 -15.69 2.53 10.72
C ALA A 10 -15.45 4.03 10.96
N THR A 11 -14.51 4.35 11.84
CA THR A 11 -14.00 5.72 12.03
C THR A 11 -12.52 5.76 11.72
N THR A 12 -12.07 6.80 11.03
CA THR A 12 -10.67 6.98 10.61
C THR A 12 -9.89 7.90 11.55
N GLY A 13 -10.50 8.25 12.70
CA GLY A 13 -9.91 9.12 13.71
C GLY A 13 -9.63 10.52 13.19
N LEU A 14 -8.42 11.01 13.42
CA LEU A 14 -7.98 12.37 13.04
C LEU A 14 -8.00 12.60 11.52
N TYR A 15 -7.86 11.55 10.72
CA TYR A 15 -7.66 11.65 9.28
C TYR A 15 -8.93 11.24 8.53
N THR A 16 -9.78 12.23 8.22
CA THR A 16 -11.06 12.02 7.54
C THR A 16 -10.99 12.25 6.02
N GLY A 17 -9.79 12.49 5.49
CA GLY A 17 -9.58 12.76 4.07
C GLY A 17 -8.14 12.52 3.62
N ARG A 18 -7.86 12.88 2.37
CA ARG A 18 -6.52 12.77 1.78
C ARG A 18 -5.54 13.72 2.47
N SER A 19 -4.26 13.36 2.42
CA SER A 19 -3.16 14.18 2.92
C SER A 19 -2.18 14.53 1.78
N PRO A 20 -2.52 15.52 0.92
CA PRO A 20 -1.78 15.75 -0.33
C PRO A 20 -0.30 16.09 -0.12
N LYS A 21 0.02 16.77 0.99
CA LYS A 21 1.38 17.17 1.35
C LYS A 21 2.26 16.01 1.85
N ASP A 22 1.66 14.84 2.08
CA ASP A 22 2.36 13.64 2.56
C ASP A 22 2.43 12.56 1.46
N LYS A 23 2.31 12.97 0.19
CA LYS A 23 2.49 12.12 -0.99
C LYS A 23 3.88 12.35 -1.58
N PHE A 24 4.64 11.27 -1.73
CA PHE A 24 5.96 11.27 -2.34
C PHE A 24 6.05 10.20 -3.42
N ILE A 25 6.92 10.41 -4.40
CA ILE A 25 7.27 9.45 -5.45
C ILE A 25 8.77 9.21 -5.36
N VAL A 26 9.19 7.95 -5.37
CA VAL A 26 10.63 7.62 -5.37
C VAL A 26 11.23 8.14 -6.66
N ASP A 27 12.27 8.95 -6.54
CA ASP A 27 13.01 9.43 -7.69
C ASP A 27 13.96 8.32 -8.17
N GLU A 28 13.62 7.71 -9.31
CA GLU A 28 14.46 6.72 -9.99
C GLU A 28 14.82 7.21 -11.39
N PRO A 29 16.07 7.02 -11.85
CA PRO A 29 16.51 7.49 -13.16
C PRO A 29 15.65 7.00 -14.34
N THR A 30 15.02 5.83 -14.18
CA THR A 30 14.17 5.19 -15.21
C THR A 30 12.83 5.88 -15.44
N ILE A 31 12.39 6.73 -14.50
CA ILE A 31 11.09 7.43 -14.58
C ILE A 31 11.22 8.94 -14.34
N HIS A 32 12.43 9.44 -14.02
CA HIS A 32 12.63 10.85 -13.63
C HIS A 32 12.05 11.82 -14.66
N GLU A 33 12.33 11.60 -15.94
CA GLU A 33 11.88 12.47 -17.03
C GLU A 33 10.38 12.32 -17.35
N ASP A 34 9.74 11.23 -16.89
CA ASP A 34 8.33 10.95 -17.15
C ASP A 34 7.41 11.58 -16.09
N ILE A 35 7.96 12.06 -14.98
CA ILE A 35 7.18 12.60 -13.85
C ILE A 35 7.20 14.14 -13.88
N ASP A 36 6.01 14.73 -13.84
CA ASP A 36 5.82 16.17 -13.64
C ASP A 36 6.10 16.56 -12.18
N TRP A 37 7.38 16.81 -11.86
CA TRP A 37 7.85 17.12 -10.51
C TRP A 37 7.35 18.49 -10.02
N GLY A 38 6.95 18.56 -8.75
CA GLY A 38 6.51 19.81 -8.14
C GLY A 38 5.84 19.61 -6.79
N VAL A 39 5.00 20.57 -6.38
CA VAL A 39 4.32 20.51 -5.06
C VAL A 39 3.33 19.35 -4.93
N VAL A 40 2.90 18.75 -6.04
CA VAL A 40 1.97 17.61 -6.08
C VAL A 40 2.72 16.28 -6.15
N ASN A 41 3.80 16.22 -6.94
CA ASN A 41 4.67 15.06 -7.09
C ASN A 41 6.01 15.41 -6.47
N THR A 42 6.12 15.15 -5.17
CA THR A 42 7.34 15.46 -4.41
C THR A 42 8.30 14.27 -4.51
N PRO A 43 9.55 14.47 -4.93
CA PRO A 43 10.52 13.38 -4.99
C PRO A 43 10.93 12.94 -3.59
N VAL A 44 11.29 11.66 -3.45
CA VAL A 44 11.99 11.12 -2.28
C VAL A 44 13.12 10.21 -2.75
N GLU A 45 14.26 10.29 -2.06
CA GLU A 45 15.40 9.42 -2.35
C GLU A 45 15.07 7.94 -2.08
N LYS A 46 15.61 7.07 -2.92
CA LYS A 46 15.45 5.62 -2.82
C LYS A 46 15.90 5.04 -1.47
N ASP A 47 16.95 5.59 -0.88
CA ASP A 47 17.46 5.13 0.42
C ASP A 47 16.52 5.50 1.57
N VAL A 48 15.92 6.68 1.51
CA VAL A 48 14.88 7.09 2.46
C VAL A 48 13.70 6.14 2.34
N PHE A 49 13.17 5.93 1.14
CA PHE A 49 12.11 4.97 0.90
C PHE A 49 12.43 3.57 1.42
N SER A 50 13.62 3.04 1.11
CA SER A 50 14.05 1.70 1.51
C SER A 50 14.13 1.55 3.02
N SER A 51 14.62 2.58 3.71
CA SER A 51 14.65 2.63 5.18
C SER A 51 13.24 2.63 5.77
N LEU A 52 12.30 3.40 5.20
CA LEU A 52 10.91 3.43 5.66
C LEU A 52 10.19 2.11 5.38
N TYR A 53 10.39 1.54 4.20
CA TYR A 53 9.80 0.25 3.82
C TYR A 53 10.23 -0.86 4.78
N ARG A 54 11.52 -0.93 5.14
CA ARG A 54 12.01 -1.91 6.13
C ARG A 54 11.33 -1.74 7.48
N LYS A 55 11.10 -0.51 7.94
CA LYS A 55 10.36 -0.25 9.19
C LYS A 55 8.91 -0.72 9.11
N VAL A 56 8.24 -0.46 7.98
CA VAL A 56 6.87 -0.91 7.73
C VAL A 56 6.78 -2.43 7.74
N VAL A 57 7.63 -3.11 6.97
CA VAL A 57 7.66 -4.57 6.91
C VAL A 57 7.97 -5.18 8.28
N HIS A 58 8.96 -4.63 8.99
CA HIS A 58 9.28 -5.09 10.33
C HIS A 58 8.09 -4.98 11.28
N TYR A 59 7.43 -3.81 11.30
CA TYR A 59 6.24 -3.57 12.11
C TYR A 59 5.07 -4.50 11.76
N LEU A 60 4.79 -4.69 10.47
CA LEU A 60 3.73 -5.59 10.01
C LEU A 60 4.04 -7.05 10.38
N GLY A 61 5.31 -7.45 10.34
CA GLY A 61 5.77 -8.76 10.80
C GLY A 61 5.60 -9.01 12.30
N GLN A 62 5.33 -7.97 13.10
CA GLN A 62 5.01 -8.10 14.53
C GLN A 62 3.50 -8.15 14.83
N GLN A 63 2.64 -7.98 13.82
CA GLN A 63 1.18 -8.03 14.04
C GLN A 63 0.72 -9.47 14.22
N GLU A 64 -0.30 -9.69 15.06
CA GLU A 64 -0.89 -11.02 15.28
C GLU A 64 -1.52 -11.60 14.01
N ALA A 65 -2.02 -10.72 13.13
CA ALA A 65 -2.60 -11.09 11.86
C ALA A 65 -2.39 -9.98 10.82
N LEU A 66 -2.25 -10.40 9.57
CA LEU A 66 -2.29 -9.54 8.40
C LEU A 66 -3.43 -10.00 7.51
N PHE A 67 -4.04 -9.04 6.81
CA PHE A 67 -5.10 -9.27 5.86
C PHE A 67 -4.60 -8.96 4.45
N VAL A 68 -4.91 -9.87 3.53
CA VAL A 68 -4.52 -9.74 2.12
C VAL A 68 -5.76 -9.76 1.24
N THR A 69 -5.79 -8.85 0.27
CA THR A 69 -6.76 -8.86 -0.84
C THR A 69 -6.01 -8.90 -2.16
N HIS A 70 -6.37 -9.85 -3.01
CA HIS A 70 -5.96 -9.89 -4.41
C HIS A 70 -7.07 -9.33 -5.29
N GLY A 71 -6.71 -8.66 -6.37
CA GLY A 71 -7.68 -8.13 -7.31
C GLY A 71 -7.04 -7.48 -8.51
N TYR A 72 -7.87 -6.77 -9.26
CA TYR A 72 -7.48 -6.00 -10.42
C TYR A 72 -7.96 -4.55 -10.31
N ALA A 73 -7.16 -3.62 -10.82
CA ALA A 73 -7.59 -2.26 -11.13
C ALA A 73 -7.77 -2.12 -12.65
N GLY A 74 -8.94 -1.62 -13.08
CA GLY A 74 -9.31 -1.55 -14.49
C GLY A 74 -10.13 -2.77 -14.94
N LYS A 75 -11.23 -2.51 -15.67
CA LYS A 75 -12.19 -3.54 -16.07
C LYS A 75 -11.78 -4.33 -17.31
N ASP A 76 -11.05 -3.68 -18.21
CA ASP A 76 -10.58 -4.30 -19.44
C ASP A 76 -9.46 -5.29 -19.15
N LYS A 77 -9.61 -6.54 -19.61
CA LYS A 77 -8.65 -7.63 -19.33
C LYS A 77 -7.29 -7.38 -19.96
N ASP A 78 -7.23 -6.63 -21.05
CA ASP A 78 -5.97 -6.34 -21.76
C ASP A 78 -5.15 -5.24 -21.08
N TYR A 79 -5.78 -4.42 -20.22
CA TYR A 79 -5.17 -3.26 -19.57
C TYR A 79 -5.28 -3.27 -18.05
N ARG A 80 -5.89 -4.30 -17.47
CA ARG A 80 -6.06 -4.39 -16.01
C ARG A 80 -4.71 -4.54 -15.32
N LEU A 81 -4.56 -3.85 -14.19
CA LEU A 81 -3.40 -3.97 -13.33
C LEU A 81 -3.68 -5.03 -12.25
N PRO A 82 -3.02 -6.19 -12.28
CA PRO A 82 -3.04 -7.11 -11.14
C PRO A 82 -2.49 -6.44 -9.89
N LEU A 83 -3.16 -6.61 -8.76
CA LEU A 83 -2.72 -6.02 -7.50
C LEU A 83 -2.99 -6.92 -6.29
N ARG A 84 -2.19 -6.66 -5.25
CA ARG A 84 -2.44 -7.15 -3.89
C ARG A 84 -2.37 -6.01 -2.89
N VAL A 85 -3.22 -6.07 -1.88
CA VAL A 85 -3.24 -5.13 -0.75
C VAL A 85 -2.95 -5.91 0.53
N ILE A 86 -1.93 -5.49 1.28
CA ILE A 86 -1.50 -6.08 2.55
C ILE A 86 -1.69 -5.03 3.64
N ASN A 87 -2.41 -5.38 4.71
CA ASN A 87 -2.71 -4.44 5.80
C ASN A 87 -3.03 -5.17 7.12
N GLU A 88 -3.04 -4.44 8.23
CA GLU A 88 -3.30 -4.97 9.58
C GLU A 88 -4.78 -4.92 10.02
N PHE A 89 -5.69 -4.33 9.21
CA PHE A 89 -7.07 -4.07 9.62
C PHE A 89 -8.09 -4.77 8.72
N ALA A 90 -8.87 -5.70 9.27
CA ALA A 90 -9.91 -6.43 8.53
C ALA A 90 -10.85 -5.52 7.70
N TRP A 91 -11.20 -4.35 8.24
CA TRP A 91 -12.10 -3.42 7.54
C TRP A 91 -11.42 -2.66 6.39
N HIS A 92 -10.11 -2.42 6.43
CA HIS A 92 -9.35 -1.95 5.26
C HIS A 92 -9.34 -3.02 4.17
N ASN A 93 -9.20 -4.28 4.56
CA ASN A 93 -9.27 -5.39 3.61
C ASN A 93 -10.67 -5.49 2.96
N LEU A 94 -11.73 -5.31 3.75
CA LEU A 94 -13.10 -5.24 3.24
C LEU A 94 -13.28 -4.06 2.26
N PHE A 95 -12.69 -2.90 2.57
CA PHE A 95 -12.69 -1.74 1.68
C PHE A 95 -11.98 -2.04 0.35
N ALA A 96 -10.78 -2.63 0.40
CA ALA A 96 -10.03 -3.02 -0.80
C ALA A 96 -10.82 -4.01 -1.68
N ARG A 97 -11.44 -5.02 -1.05
CA ARG A 97 -12.27 -6.02 -1.75
C ARG A 97 -13.51 -5.42 -2.45
N GLN A 98 -13.95 -4.26 -2.01
CA GLN A 98 -15.11 -3.55 -2.54
C GLN A 98 -14.72 -2.54 -3.61
N LEU A 99 -13.51 -1.99 -3.52
CA LEU A 99 -12.96 -1.02 -4.45
C LEU A 99 -12.40 -1.69 -5.71
N PHE A 100 -11.71 -2.81 -5.56
CA PHE A 100 -11.05 -3.51 -6.67
C PHE A 100 -11.90 -4.64 -7.24
N ILE A 101 -11.61 -4.99 -8.50
CA ILE A 101 -12.28 -6.09 -9.19
C ILE A 101 -11.76 -7.40 -8.59
N ARG A 102 -12.70 -8.28 -8.24
CA ARG A 102 -12.38 -9.58 -7.67
C ARG A 102 -11.88 -10.52 -8.77
N PRO A 103 -10.83 -11.29 -8.50
CA PRO A 103 -10.41 -12.34 -9.41
C PRO A 103 -11.52 -13.37 -9.61
N GLU A 104 -11.59 -13.93 -10.81
CA GLU A 104 -12.40 -15.11 -11.08
C GLU A 104 -11.81 -16.32 -10.32
N GLN A 105 -12.62 -17.37 -10.13
CA GLN A 105 -12.20 -18.53 -9.36
C GLN A 105 -10.98 -19.20 -10.03
N GLY A 106 -9.86 -19.27 -9.31
CA GLY A 106 -8.59 -19.84 -9.80
C GLY A 106 -7.59 -18.82 -10.33
N GLU A 107 -7.93 -17.53 -10.47
CA GLU A 107 -6.96 -16.48 -10.79
C GLU A 107 -6.10 -16.12 -9.56
N THR A 108 -4.78 -15.99 -9.74
CA THR A 108 -3.80 -15.59 -8.72
C THR A 108 -3.05 -14.30 -9.11
N PRO A 109 -3.70 -13.11 -9.12
CA PRO A 109 -3.09 -11.88 -9.64
C PRO A 109 -1.77 -11.47 -8.98
N ALA A 110 -1.47 -11.92 -7.75
CA ALA A 110 -0.22 -11.57 -7.08
C ALA A 110 1.03 -12.26 -7.66
N GLU A 111 0.85 -13.28 -8.49
CA GLU A 111 1.94 -14.03 -9.12
C GLU A 111 2.23 -13.51 -10.54
N GLU A 112 1.45 -12.54 -11.03
CA GLU A 112 1.65 -11.93 -12.34
C GLU A 112 2.89 -11.01 -12.33
N GLU A 113 3.68 -11.07 -13.40
CA GLU A 113 4.98 -10.38 -13.54
C GLU A 113 4.86 -8.84 -13.42
N ASN A 114 3.70 -8.29 -13.79
CA ASN A 114 3.35 -6.87 -13.69
C ASN A 114 2.52 -6.52 -12.43
N GLY A 115 2.53 -7.39 -11.42
CA GLY A 115 1.78 -7.24 -10.17
C GLY A 115 2.14 -6.00 -9.35
N PHE A 116 1.11 -5.32 -8.84
CA PHE A 116 1.27 -4.15 -7.97
C PHE A 116 0.97 -4.47 -6.51
N THR A 117 1.87 -4.10 -5.59
CA THR A 117 1.67 -4.35 -4.14
C THR A 117 1.44 -3.06 -3.38
N ILE A 118 0.29 -2.97 -2.72
CA ILE A 118 -0.03 -1.92 -1.75
C ILE A 118 0.21 -2.47 -0.35
N VAL A 119 1.09 -1.84 0.42
CA VAL A 119 1.35 -2.19 1.83
C VAL A 119 0.90 -1.03 2.72
N SER A 120 -0.04 -1.30 3.63
CA SER A 120 -0.67 -0.31 4.51
C SER A 120 -0.43 -0.65 5.98
N ALA A 121 0.31 0.21 6.67
CA ALA A 121 0.58 0.13 8.11
C ALA A 121 0.18 1.43 8.82
N LEU A 122 -1.10 1.57 9.16
CA LEU A 122 -1.63 2.78 9.82
C LEU A 122 -1.35 2.80 11.34
N GLY A 123 -1.17 1.63 11.96
CA GLY A 123 -0.83 1.51 13.37
C GLY A 123 0.65 1.81 13.66
N LEU A 124 1.50 1.85 12.63
CA LEU A 124 2.90 2.26 12.76
C LEU A 124 2.98 3.73 13.18
N LYS A 125 3.34 3.96 14.44
CA LYS A 125 3.58 5.31 14.97
C LYS A 125 4.96 5.81 14.56
N GLN A 126 5.09 7.12 14.36
CA GLN A 126 6.38 7.75 14.05
C GLN A 126 7.40 7.51 15.17
N THR A 127 8.63 7.13 14.80
CA THR A 127 9.67 6.79 15.79
C THR A 127 10.91 7.70 15.79
N GLN A 128 11.15 8.59 14.80
CA GLN A 128 12.38 9.41 14.78
C GLN A 128 12.29 10.77 14.07
N PRO A 129 12.97 11.82 14.59
CA PRO A 129 12.86 13.21 14.13
C PRO A 129 13.54 13.54 12.78
N LYS A 130 14.54 12.78 12.32
CA LYS A 130 15.27 13.10 11.07
C LYS A 130 14.59 12.64 9.77
N THR A 131 13.59 11.75 9.86
CA THR A 131 12.77 11.28 8.71
C THR A 131 11.30 11.71 8.82
N GLU A 132 11.02 12.66 9.73
CA GLU A 132 9.68 13.12 10.10
C GLU A 132 8.85 13.68 8.96
N HIS A 133 9.48 14.19 7.89
CA HIS A 133 8.76 14.82 6.78
C HIS A 133 8.08 13.81 5.86
N VAL A 134 8.62 12.59 5.74
CA VAL A 134 8.11 11.56 4.82
C VAL A 134 7.17 10.58 5.55
N LEU A 135 7.36 10.43 6.87
CA LEU A 135 6.65 9.44 7.68
C LEU A 135 5.27 9.90 8.18
N LYS A 136 4.69 10.98 7.65
CA LYS A 136 3.54 11.59 8.32
C LYS A 136 2.28 10.74 8.26
N ARG A 137 1.95 10.10 7.13
CA ARG A 137 0.61 9.56 6.91
C ARG A 137 0.64 8.40 5.91
N SER A 138 -0.05 7.31 6.23
CA SER A 138 -0.44 6.18 5.38
C SER A 138 0.44 5.90 4.16
N PHE A 139 1.38 4.97 4.29
CA PHE A 139 2.22 4.57 3.17
C PHE A 139 1.40 3.82 2.12
N THR A 140 1.53 4.23 0.86
CA THR A 140 1.19 3.41 -0.31
C THR A 140 2.48 3.25 -1.09
N PHE A 141 3.08 2.07 -1.00
CA PHE A 141 4.33 1.78 -1.71
C PHE A 141 4.02 1.50 -3.18
N HIS A 142 4.80 2.09 -4.08
CA HIS A 142 4.80 1.79 -5.51
C HIS A 142 5.94 0.82 -5.79
N LEU A 143 5.64 -0.45 -6.01
CA LEU A 143 6.64 -1.48 -6.32
C LEU A 143 6.40 -1.95 -7.75
N LYS A 144 7.09 -1.30 -8.71
CA LYS A 144 7.04 -1.71 -10.12
C LYS A 144 8.13 -2.73 -10.47
N SER A 145 9.17 -2.91 -9.64
CA SER A 145 10.17 -4.00 -9.77
C SER A 145 11.27 -4.03 -8.68
N ALA A 146 11.26 -3.15 -7.66
CA ALA A 146 12.46 -2.97 -6.84
C ALA A 146 12.70 -4.03 -5.74
N LEU A 147 11.85 -5.02 -5.50
CA LEU A 147 11.98 -5.91 -4.32
C LEU A 147 11.63 -7.38 -4.59
N SER A 148 12.14 -7.95 -5.68
CA SER A 148 12.22 -9.41 -5.79
C SER A 148 13.06 -10.05 -4.67
N SER A 149 13.91 -9.30 -3.94
CA SER A 149 14.78 -9.83 -2.89
C SER A 149 14.33 -9.60 -1.43
N LEU A 150 13.31 -8.76 -1.16
CA LEU A 150 12.83 -8.51 0.22
C LEU A 150 11.44 -9.07 0.50
N ALA A 151 10.70 -9.47 -0.53
CA ALA A 151 9.37 -10.08 -0.40
C ALA A 151 9.40 -11.54 0.06
N GLU A 152 10.58 -12.18 0.10
CA GLU A 152 10.77 -13.57 0.57
C GLU A 152 10.82 -13.71 2.11
N GLN A 153 10.68 -12.61 2.87
CA GLN A 153 10.54 -12.72 4.32
C GLN A 153 9.12 -13.17 4.66
N ASN A 154 8.97 -14.48 4.90
CA ASN A 154 7.80 -15.20 5.39
C ASN A 154 7.00 -14.40 6.45
N MET A 155 6.08 -13.54 6.01
CA MET A 155 5.08 -12.93 6.86
C MET A 155 3.96 -13.96 7.07
N PRO A 156 3.49 -14.18 8.32
CA PRO A 156 2.34 -15.05 8.57
C PRO A 156 1.09 -14.38 7.98
N VAL A 157 0.70 -14.78 6.78
CA VAL A 157 -0.54 -14.36 6.13
C VAL A 157 -1.65 -15.33 6.57
N ARG A 158 -2.77 -14.80 7.06
CA ARG A 158 -4.01 -15.55 7.31
C ARG A 158 -5.10 -15.12 6.36
#